data_AF-A0A0D6M5A4-F1
#
_entry.id   AF-A0A0D6M5A4-F1
#
_cell.length_a   1.000
_cell.length_b   1.000
_cell.length_c   1.000
_cell.angle_alpha   90.00
_cell.angle_beta   90.00
_cell.angle_gamma   90.00
#
_symmetry.space_group_name_H-M   'P 1'
#
loop_
_entity.id
_entity.type
_entity.pdbx_description
1 polymer ?
#
loop_
_entity_poly.entity_id
_entity_poly.type
_entity_poly.pdbx_seq_one_letter_code
_entity_poly.pdbx_strand_id
1 'polypeptide(L)'
;MRLIIALLAVTFAATAQVRAQSFGCGRDLKIDDKLRKQFLDFHNQKRMNVAKGAEGKFKSAKNMYKLSWSCELEFKAQKHIQSCPGKINGLGSTGANNMM
;
A
#
# COMPACT_ATOMS: atom_id res chain seq x y z
N MET A 1 36.00 28.85 -12.27
CA MET A 1 35.86 27.39 -12.44
C MET A 1 35.40 26.64 -11.19
N ARG A 2 35.80 27.03 -9.96
CA ARG A 2 35.37 26.35 -8.72
C ARG A 2 33.94 26.67 -8.24
N LEU A 3 33.33 27.75 -8.73
CA LEU A 3 31.95 28.13 -8.39
C LEU A 3 30.88 27.38 -9.22
N ILE A 4 31.24 26.94 -10.43
CA ILE A 4 30.31 26.24 -11.34
C ILE A 4 30.09 24.79 -10.88
N ILE A 5 31.10 24.18 -10.27
CA ILE A 5 31.05 22.80 -9.75
C ILE A 5 30.13 22.72 -8.51
N ALA A 6 30.11 23.75 -7.67
CA ALA A 6 29.23 23.82 -6.50
C ALA A 6 27.73 23.94 -6.89
N LEU A 7 27.42 24.69 -7.95
CA LEU A 7 26.05 24.83 -8.46
C LEU A 7 25.48 23.52 -9.05
N LEU A 8 26.32 22.70 -9.69
CA LEU A 8 25.91 21.40 -10.23
C LEU A 8 25.70 20.32 -9.13
N ALA A 9 26.41 20.43 -8.00
CA ALA A 9 26.24 19.52 -6.87
C ALA A 9 24.96 19.83 -6.05
N VAL A 10 24.55 21.10 -5.99
CA VAL A 10 23.33 21.53 -5.28
C VAL A 10 22.05 21.14 -6.02
N THR A 11 22.07 21.08 -7.36
CA THR A 11 20.88 20.68 -8.14
C THR A 11 20.60 19.17 -8.09
N PHE A 12 21.61 18.33 -7.84
CA PHE A 12 21.43 16.87 -7.74
C PHE A 12 20.84 16.42 -6.40
N ALA A 13 20.92 17.25 -5.35
CA ALA A 13 20.36 16.95 -4.03
C ALA A 13 18.88 17.33 -3.89
N ALA A 14 18.32 18.15 -4.80
CA ALA A 14 16.94 18.63 -4.73
C ALA A 14 15.93 17.71 -5.43
N THR A 15 16.37 16.73 -6.22
CA THR A 15 15.48 15.70 -6.77
C THR A 15 15.53 14.48 -5.86
N ALA A 16 14.85 14.55 -4.72
CA ALA A 16 14.39 13.35 -4.05
C ALA A 16 13.48 12.61 -5.04
N GLN A 17 14.08 11.73 -5.84
CA GLN A 17 13.37 10.85 -6.74
C GLN A 17 12.40 10.06 -5.87
N VAL A 18 11.13 10.45 -5.85
CA VAL A 18 10.05 9.67 -5.24
C VAL A 18 9.94 8.43 -6.12
N ARG A 19 10.77 7.43 -5.84
CA ARG A 19 10.74 6.19 -6.58
C ARG A 19 9.42 5.54 -6.23
N ALA A 20 8.50 5.51 -7.19
CA ALA A 20 7.28 4.75 -7.06
C ALA A 20 7.65 3.32 -6.64
N GLN A 21 7.08 2.84 -5.53
CA GLN A 21 7.30 1.47 -5.09
C GLN A 21 6.69 0.56 -6.14
N SER A 22 7.51 -0.27 -6.80
CA SER A 22 6.99 -1.24 -7.76
C SER A 22 6.52 -2.49 -7.05
N PHE A 23 5.29 -2.92 -7.35
CA PHE A 23 4.68 -4.11 -6.76
C PHE A 23 4.80 -5.36 -7.62
N GLY A 24 5.25 -5.22 -8.89
CA GLY A 24 5.46 -6.36 -9.80
C GLY A 24 4.18 -7.09 -10.23
N CYS A 25 3.02 -6.44 -10.13
CA CYS A 25 1.75 -7.03 -10.52
C CYS A 25 1.49 -6.94 -12.04
N GLY A 26 0.74 -7.92 -12.57
CA GLY A 26 0.44 -8.05 -14.00
C GLY A 26 -0.38 -6.88 -14.58
N ARG A 27 -0.29 -6.67 -15.90
CA ARG A 27 -1.00 -5.60 -16.62
C ARG A 27 -2.51 -5.81 -16.75
N ASP A 28 -2.99 -7.01 -16.44
CA ASP A 28 -4.41 -7.38 -16.42
C ASP A 28 -5.14 -6.83 -15.18
N LEU A 29 -4.38 -6.45 -14.15
CA LEU A 29 -4.88 -5.77 -12.95
C LEU A 29 -5.06 -4.26 -13.20
N LYS A 30 -6.17 -3.72 -12.68
CA LYS A 30 -6.71 -2.40 -13.08
C LYS A 30 -6.20 -1.24 -12.24
N ILE A 31 -5.54 -1.49 -11.12
CA ILE A 31 -4.97 -0.44 -10.28
C ILE A 31 -3.47 -0.30 -10.53
N ASP A 32 -2.94 0.90 -10.30
CA ASP A 32 -1.52 1.20 -10.46
C ASP A 32 -0.77 1.06 -9.12
N ASP A 33 0.56 1.16 -9.20
CA ASP A 33 1.43 1.05 -8.02
C ASP A 33 1.20 2.17 -6.99
N LYS A 34 0.71 3.33 -7.43
CA LYS A 34 0.35 4.43 -6.53
C LYS A 34 -0.83 4.01 -5.66
N LEU A 35 -1.89 3.47 -6.23
CA LEU A 35 -3.06 3.03 -5.49
C LEU A 35 -2.78 1.79 -4.63
N ARG A 36 -1.97 0.84 -5.11
CA ARG A 36 -1.47 -0.27 -4.29
C ARG A 36 -0.73 0.23 -3.05
N LYS A 37 0.14 1.22 -3.22
CA LYS A 37 0.88 1.83 -2.11
C LYS A 37 -0.06 2.50 -1.11
N GLN A 38 -1.06 3.25 -1.58
CA GLN A 38 -2.04 3.86 -0.69
C GLN A 38 -2.78 2.83 0.18
N PHE A 39 -3.26 1.74 -0.42
CA PHE A 39 -3.91 0.67 0.34
C PHE A 39 -2.96 0.00 1.34
N LEU A 40 -1.73 -0.34 0.91
CA LEU A 40 -0.76 -1.02 1.76
C LEU A 40 -0.30 -0.14 2.93
N ASP A 41 -0.02 1.13 2.66
CA ASP A 41 0.40 2.11 3.68
C ASP A 41 -0.72 2.36 4.69
N PHE A 42 -1.96 2.53 4.23
CA PHE A 42 -3.11 2.73 5.12
C PHE A 42 -3.24 1.59 6.13
N HIS A 43 -3.21 0.34 5.67
CA HIS A 43 -3.31 -0.82 6.54
C HIS A 43 -2.11 -0.91 7.49
N ASN A 44 -0.89 -0.74 6.99
CA ASN A 44 0.32 -0.84 7.81
C ASN A 44 0.43 0.28 8.84
N GLN A 45 -0.01 1.50 8.51
CA GLN A 45 -0.06 2.62 9.45
C GLN A 45 -1.04 2.32 10.59
N LYS A 46 -2.25 1.85 10.27
CA LYS A 46 -3.25 1.51 11.29
C LYS A 46 -2.82 0.32 12.16
N ARG A 47 -2.23 -0.72 11.56
CA ARG A 47 -1.63 -1.84 12.30
C ARG A 47 -0.52 -1.38 13.24
N MET A 48 0.36 -0.49 12.80
CA MET A 48 1.41 0.09 13.64
C MET A 48 0.84 0.91 14.80
N ASN A 49 -0.19 1.72 14.55
CA ASN A 49 -0.84 2.50 15.61
C ASN A 49 -1.43 1.59 16.69
N VAL A 50 -2.12 0.52 16.30
CA VAL A 50 -2.63 -0.49 17.23
C VAL A 50 -1.48 -1.16 17.99
N ALA A 51 -0.41 -1.57 17.31
CA ALA A 51 0.74 -2.21 17.96
C ALA A 51 1.35 -1.32 19.06
N LYS A 52 1.44 -0.01 18.81
CA LYS A 52 1.96 0.99 19.75
C LYS A 52 0.96 1.41 20.84
N GLY A 53 -0.30 0.96 20.78
CA GLY A 53 -1.36 1.46 21.65
C GLY A 53 -1.74 2.92 21.38
N ALA A 54 -1.44 3.44 20.19
CA ALA A 54 -1.73 4.80 19.75
C ALA A 54 -3.08 4.93 19.03
N GLU A 55 -3.82 3.82 18.88
CA GLU A 55 -5.18 3.82 18.34
C GLU A 55 -6.16 3.74 19.53
N GLY A 56 -6.72 4.88 19.94
CA GLY A 56 -7.29 5.09 21.28
C GLY A 56 -8.39 4.14 21.77
N LYS A 57 -9.04 3.37 20.90
CA LYS A 57 -10.04 2.35 21.28
C LYS A 57 -9.47 0.95 21.44
N PHE A 58 -8.18 0.74 21.15
CA PHE A 58 -7.57 -0.58 21.09
C PHE A 58 -6.38 -0.68 22.05
N LYS A 59 -6.23 -1.84 22.69
CA LYS A 59 -5.03 -2.17 23.47
C LYS A 59 -3.84 -2.38 22.53
N SER A 60 -2.63 -2.21 23.05
CA SER A 60 -1.40 -2.52 22.31
C SER A 60 -1.32 -4.00 21.93
N ALA A 61 -0.65 -4.30 20.82
CA ALA A 61 -0.55 -5.65 20.27
C ALA A 61 0.92 -6.06 20.06
N LYS A 62 1.31 -7.22 20.61
CA LYS A 62 2.71 -7.70 20.58
C LYS A 62 3.11 -8.40 19.28
N ASN A 63 2.16 -9.06 18.60
CA ASN A 63 2.42 -9.86 17.39
C ASN A 63 1.74 -9.28 16.14
N MET A 64 1.88 -7.96 15.93
CA MET A 64 1.25 -7.25 14.82
C MET A 64 2.19 -7.12 13.62
N TYR A 65 2.16 -8.11 12.73
CA TYR A 65 3.05 -8.16 11.57
C TYR A 65 2.75 -7.09 10.52
N LYS A 66 3.79 -6.57 9.86
CA LYS A 66 3.63 -5.71 8.69
C LYS A 66 3.10 -6.52 7.51
N LEU A 67 2.14 -5.98 6.78
CA LEU A 67 1.61 -6.58 5.56
C LEU A 67 2.54 -6.28 4.37
N SER A 68 2.61 -7.24 3.45
CA SER A 68 3.11 -7.09 2.09
C SER A 68 1.95 -7.16 1.11
N TRP A 69 2.15 -6.64 -0.11
CA TRP A 69 1.18 -6.76 -1.18
C TRP A 69 1.22 -8.16 -1.80
N SER A 70 0.05 -8.68 -2.20
CA SER A 70 -0.06 -9.91 -2.97
C SER A 70 -0.88 -9.66 -4.23
N CYS A 71 -0.26 -9.80 -5.41
CA CYS A 71 -0.95 -9.66 -6.68
C CYS A 71 -2.03 -10.75 -6.87
N GLU A 72 -1.89 -11.92 -6.24
CA GLU A 72 -2.91 -12.97 -6.26
C GLU A 72 -4.17 -12.53 -5.51
N LEU A 73 -4.02 -11.88 -4.36
CA LEU A 73 -5.15 -11.36 -3.59
C LEU A 73 -5.81 -10.17 -4.30
N GLU A 74 -5.02 -9.30 -4.94
CA GLU A 74 -5.53 -8.24 -5.81
C GLU A 74 -6.36 -8.81 -6.96
N PHE A 75 -5.90 -9.86 -7.62
CA PHE A 75 -6.65 -10.54 -8.67
C PHE A 75 -7.99 -11.08 -8.19
N LYS A 76 -8.01 -11.73 -7.01
CA LYS A 76 -9.27 -12.22 -6.40
C LYS A 76 -10.23 -11.07 -6.11
N ALA A 77 -9.73 -9.98 -5.53
CA ALA A 77 -10.52 -8.80 -5.24
C ALA A 77 -11.10 -8.17 -6.52
N GLN A 78 -10.26 -7.95 -7.53
CA GLN A 78 -10.67 -7.42 -8.83
C GLN A 78 -11.74 -8.28 -9.47
N LYS A 79 -11.53 -9.61 -9.55
CA LYS A 79 -12.50 -10.54 -10.14
C LYS A 79 -13.85 -10.47 -9.43
N HIS A 80 -13.84 -10.36 -8.11
CA HIS A 80 -15.06 -10.32 -7.32
C HIS A 80 -15.90 -9.05 -7.57
N ILE A 81 -15.25 -7.90 -7.71
CA ILE A 81 -15.94 -6.61 -7.86
C ILE A 81 -16.37 -6.30 -9.30
N GLN A 82 -16.08 -7.18 -10.28
CA GLN A 82 -16.39 -6.94 -11.71
C GLN A 82 -17.87 -6.65 -11.98
N SER A 83 -18.76 -7.27 -11.21
CA SER A 83 -20.21 -7.08 -11.33
C SER A 83 -20.78 -6.09 -10.31
N CYS A 84 -19.93 -5.37 -9.58
CA CYS A 84 -20.32 -4.46 -8.48
C CYS A 84 -21.29 -5.10 -7.47
N PRO A 85 -20.96 -6.27 -6.87
CA PRO A 85 -21.90 -7.02 -6.06
C PRO A 85 -22.21 -6.33 -4.72
N GLY A 86 -23.48 -6.35 -4.31
CA GLY A 86 -24.03 -5.81 -3.05
C GLY A 86 -23.45 -6.37 -1.73
N LYS A 87 -22.58 -7.37 -1.80
CA LYS A 87 -21.96 -8.02 -0.62
C LYS A 87 -20.82 -8.92 -1.09
N ILE A 88 -19.87 -9.20 -0.20
CA ILE A 88 -18.81 -10.18 -0.42
C ILE A 88 -19.14 -11.47 0.36
N ASN A 89 -19.38 -12.57 -0.35
CA ASN A 89 -19.65 -13.89 0.26
C ASN A 89 -18.37 -14.69 0.58
N GLY A 90 -17.27 -14.00 0.92
CA GLY A 90 -15.94 -14.58 1.17
C GLY A 90 -15.12 -14.87 -0.09
N LEU A 91 -13.79 -14.85 0.04
CA LEU A 91 -12.81 -15.15 -1.02
C LEU A 91 -12.03 -16.44 -0.68
N GLY A 92 -12.77 -17.53 -0.43
CA GLY A 92 -12.20 -18.80 0.03
C GLY A 92 -11.67 -18.68 1.46
N SER A 93 -10.40 -19.07 1.69
CA SER A 93 -9.72 -18.94 2.98
C SER A 93 -9.21 -17.52 3.29
N THR A 94 -9.50 -16.53 2.43
CA THR A 94 -9.04 -15.14 2.60
C THR A 94 -10.17 -14.26 3.12
N GLY A 95 -9.87 -13.42 4.11
CA GLY A 95 -10.77 -12.36 4.57
C GLY A 95 -10.91 -11.23 3.52
N ALA A 96 -12.07 -10.58 3.48
CA ALA A 96 -12.36 -9.52 2.54
C ALA A 96 -13.16 -8.40 3.20
N ASN A 97 -12.90 -7.15 2.78
CA ASN A 97 -13.65 -5.97 3.19
C ASN A 97 -14.28 -5.34 1.94
N ASN A 98 -15.55 -4.95 2.03
CA ASN A 98 -16.21 -4.04 1.09
C ASN A 98 -16.60 -2.75 1.82
N MET A 99 -16.60 -1.64 1.07
CA MET A 99 -17.30 -0.43 1.48
C MET A 99 -18.65 -0.43 0.75
N MET A 100 -19.72 -0.67 1.49
CA MET A 100 -21.10 -0.47 1.05
C MET A 100 -21.86 0.32 2.09
#